data_AF-A0A558R1M6-F1
#
_entry.id   AF-A0A558R1M6-F1
#
_cell.length_a   1.000
_cell.length_b   1.000
_cell.length_c   1.000
_cell.angle_alpha   90.00
_cell.angle_beta   90.00
_cell.angle_gamma   90.00
#
_symmetry.space_group_name_H-M   'P 1'
#
loop_
_entity.id
_entity.type
_entity.pdbx_description
1 polymer ?
#
loop_
_entity_poly.entity_id
_entity_poly.type
_entity_poly.pdbx_seq_one_letter_code
_entity_poly.pdbx_strand_id
1 'polypeptide(L)' 'MSDLAKEFLTEWSLKRDPAPISHADATVAAERWEAEAAENGITPDELHEAAGGSIADYLLRTYGTTD' A
#
# COMPACT_ATOMS: atom_id res chain seq x y z
N MET A 1 6.85 -15.08 -0.07
CA MET A 1 5.57 -14.40 0.21
C MET A 1 5.15 -14.53 1.67
N SER A 2 5.32 -13.45 2.42
CA SER A 2 4.96 -13.33 3.84
C SER A 2 3.44 -13.15 4.02
N ASP A 3 2.81 -13.94 4.88
CA ASP A 3 1.38 -13.78 5.19
C ASP A 3 1.11 -12.46 5.92
N LEU A 4 2.09 -11.98 6.71
CA LEU A 4 2.01 -10.72 7.44
C LEU A 4 1.91 -9.50 6.51
N ALA A 5 2.66 -9.49 5.41
CA ALA A 5 2.60 -8.40 4.42
C ALA A 5 1.23 -8.33 3.72
N LYS A 6 0.60 -9.49 3.45
CA LYS A 6 -0.74 -9.55 2.86
C LYS A 6 -1.82 -9.11 3.84
N GLU A 7 -1.72 -9.54 5.09
CA GLU A 7 -2.63 -9.11 6.16
C GLU A 7 -2.55 -7.60 6.36
N PHE A 8 -1.34 -7.04 6.42
CA PHE A 8 -1.12 -5.60 6.49
C PHE A 8 -1.81 -4.85 5.35
N LEU A 9 -1.55 -5.25 4.08
CA LEU A 9 -2.16 -4.59 2.92
C LEU A 9 -3.69 -4.67 2.94
N THR A 10 -4.24 -5.80 3.43
CA THR A 10 -5.69 -5.99 3.56
C THR A 10 -6.26 -5.04 4.62
N GLU A 11 -5.67 -5.01 5.81
CA GLU A 11 -6.14 -4.17 6.91
C GLU A 11 -6.06 -2.68 6.54
N TRP A 12 -4.96 -2.26 5.94
CA TRP A 12 -4.76 -0.87 5.53
C TRP A 12 -5.66 -0.43 4.39
N SER A 13 -5.92 -1.34 3.46
CA SER A 13 -6.91 -1.13 2.41
C SER A 13 -8.30 -0.91 2.99
N LEU A 14 -8.68 -1.64 4.04
CA LEU A 14 -9.97 -1.48 4.73
C LEU A 14 -10.07 -0.18 5.55
N LYS A 15 -8.96 0.31 6.11
CA LYS A 15 -8.92 1.57 6.89
C LYS A 15 -8.90 2.82 6.01
N ARG A 16 -8.58 2.68 4.73
CA ARG A 16 -8.43 3.82 3.81
C ARG A 16 -9.77 4.49 3.53
N ASP A 17 -9.71 5.77 3.22
CA ASP A 17 -10.85 6.48 2.64
C ASP A 17 -11.25 5.85 1.29
N PRO A 18 -12.56 5.58 1.04
CA PRO A 18 -13.02 5.02 -0.23
C PRO A 18 -12.92 5.99 -1.41
N ALA A 19 -12.64 7.28 -1.18
CA ALA A 19 -12.48 8.27 -2.23
C ALA A 19 -11.34 7.89 -3.19
N PRO A 20 -11.50 8.13 -4.50
CA PRO A 20 -10.43 7.89 -5.45
C PRO A 20 -9.16 8.66 -5.08
N ILE A 21 -8.01 8.05 -5.34
CA ILE A 21 -6.70 8.62 -4.96
C ILE A 21 -6.00 9.22 -6.18
N SER A 22 -5.43 10.42 -6.03
CA SER A 22 -4.57 11.02 -7.04
C SER A 22 -3.18 10.38 -7.04
N HIS A 23 -2.38 10.62 -8.08
CA HIS A 23 -0.99 10.14 -8.13
C HIS A 23 -0.14 10.71 -6.98
N ALA A 24 -0.30 11.99 -6.66
CA ALA A 24 0.43 12.63 -5.57
C ALA A 24 0.03 12.04 -4.20
N ASP A 25 -1.27 11.84 -3.97
CA ASP A 25 -1.76 11.25 -2.73
C ASP A 25 -1.33 9.78 -2.59
N ALA A 26 -1.26 9.04 -3.70
CA ALA A 26 -0.79 7.65 -3.69
C ALA A 26 0.68 7.54 -3.26
N THR A 27 1.55 8.46 -3.69
CA THR A 27 2.94 8.51 -3.23
C THR A 27 3.03 8.79 -1.73
N VAL A 28 2.28 9.79 -1.24
CA VAL A 28 2.29 10.13 0.20
C VAL A 28 1.71 8.99 1.05
N ALA A 29 0.64 8.33 0.58
CA ALA A 29 0.07 7.18 1.27
C ALA A 29 1.03 5.98 1.25
N ALA A 30 1.73 5.74 0.14
CA ALA A 30 2.73 4.68 0.03
C ALA A 30 3.85 4.83 1.07
N GLU A 31 4.42 6.03 1.19
CA GLU A 31 5.47 6.29 2.20
C GLU A 31 4.98 6.01 3.63
N ARG A 32 3.73 6.37 3.95
CA ARG A 32 3.13 6.10 5.26
C ARG A 32 2.93 4.62 5.51
N TRP A 33 2.41 3.90 4.51
CA TRP A 33 2.17 2.46 4.61
C TRP A 33 3.50 1.71 4.76
N GLU A 34 4.53 2.10 4.03
CA GLU A 34 5.87 1.51 4.14
C GLU A 34 6.51 1.77 5.51
N ALA A 35 6.38 2.98 6.05
CA ALA A 35 6.87 3.31 7.38
C ALA A 35 6.17 2.48 8.46
N GLU A 36 4.84 2.41 8.45
CA GLU A 36 4.09 1.62 9.44
C GLU A 36 4.29 0.11 9.25
N ALA A 37 4.46 -0.38 8.03
CA ALA A 37 4.83 -1.78 7.79
C ALA A 37 6.19 -2.12 8.42
N ALA A 38 7.18 -1.24 8.27
CA ALA A 38 8.50 -1.40 8.88
C ALA A 38 8.43 -1.39 10.42
N GLU A 39 7.58 -0.53 11.01
CA GLU A 39 7.33 -0.54 12.47
C GLU A 39 6.70 -1.86 12.96
N ASN A 40 5.96 -2.55 12.09
CA ASN A 40 5.38 -3.87 12.35
C ASN A 40 6.30 -5.04 11.96
N GLY A 41 7.56 -4.76 11.60
CA GLY A 41 8.56 -5.78 11.27
C GLY A 41 8.43 -6.37 9.87
N ILE A 42 7.66 -5.73 8.98
CA ILE A 42 7.56 -6.09 7.57
C ILE A 42 8.63 -5.34 6.78
N THR A 43 9.47 -6.05 6.03
CA THR A 43 10.49 -5.38 5.21
C THR A 43 9.88 -4.74 3.96
N PRO A 44 10.50 -3.67 3.41
CA PRO A 44 10.04 -3.07 2.16
C PRO A 44 9.91 -4.08 1.02
N ASP A 45 10.88 -5.00 0.90
CA ASP A 45 10.87 -6.05 -0.14
C ASP A 45 9.67 -7.00 0.00
N GLU A 46 9.34 -7.45 1.22
CA GLU A 46 8.18 -8.30 1.46
C GLU A 46 6.87 -7.58 1.15
N LEU A 47 6.79 -6.30 1.52
CA LEU A 47 5.62 -5.48 1.27
C LEU A 47 5.42 -5.24 -0.24
N HIS A 48 6.49 -4.95 -0.97
CA HIS A 48 6.46 -4.77 -2.43
C HIS A 48 6.14 -6.07 -3.16
N GLU A 49 6.68 -7.22 -2.71
CA GLU A 49 6.32 -8.54 -3.23
C GLU A 49 4.82 -8.80 -3.06
N ALA A 50 4.26 -8.49 -1.89
CA ALA A 50 2.83 -8.67 -1.60
C ALA A 50 1.94 -7.72 -2.42
N ALA A 51 2.39 -6.49 -2.65
CA ALA A 51 1.70 -5.49 -3.47
C ALA A 51 1.80 -5.80 -4.99
N GLY A 52 2.74 -6.67 -5.39
CA GLY A 52 3.05 -6.97 -6.78
C GLY A 52 3.72 -5.79 -7.50
N GLY A 53 4.54 -5.02 -6.78
CA GLY A 53 5.18 -3.79 -7.25
C GLY A 53 5.35 -2.76 -6.13
N SER A 54 5.51 -1.49 -6.50
CA SER A 54 5.53 -0.40 -5.52
C SER A 54 4.16 -0.23 -4.84
N ILE A 55 4.13 0.30 -3.62
CA ILE A 55 2.87 0.56 -2.93
C ILE A 55 2.08 1.68 -3.62
N ALA A 56 2.75 2.67 -4.20
CA ALA A 56 2.07 3.71 -4.97
C ALA A 56 1.33 3.13 -6.19
N ASP A 57 1.97 2.24 -6.95
CA ASP A 57 1.34 1.58 -8.09
C ASP A 57 0.19 0.68 -7.65
N TYR A 58 0.35 -0.03 -6.53
CA TYR A 58 -0.74 -0.82 -5.93
C TYR A 58 -1.93 0.06 -5.59
N LEU A 59 -1.70 1.21 -4.95
CA LEU A 59 -2.76 2.15 -4.56
C LEU A 59 -3.47 2.73 -5.79
N LEU A 60 -2.73 3.08 -6.84
CA LEU A 60 -3.30 3.63 -8.07
C LEU A 60 -4.07 2.60 -8.87
N ARG A 61 -3.53 1.37 -8.98
CA ARG A 61 -4.23 0.26 -9.65
C ARG A 61 -5.54 -0.10 -8.95
N THR A 62 -5.53 -0.03 -7.62
CA THR A 62 -6.68 -0.48 -6.81
C THR A 62 -7.72 0.62 -6.63
N TYR A 63 -7.30 1.89 -6.61
CA TYR A 63 -8.14 3.00 -6.16
C TYR A 63 -7.96 4.32 -6.92
N GLY A 64 -7.08 4.37 -7.91
CA GLY A 64 -6.87 5.56 -8.72
C GLY A 64 -8.12 5.89 -9.52
N THR A 65 -8.33 7.17 -9.83
CA THR A 65 -9.20 7.53 -10.95
C THR A 65 -8.48 7.20 -12.24
N THR A 66 -9.20 6.61 -13.21
CA THR A 66 -8.75 6.65 -14.60
C THR A 66 -8.82 8.11 -15.03
N ASP A 67 -7.66 8.77 -15.12
CA ASP A 67 -7.56 10.05 -15.84
C ASP A 67 -7.70 9.76 -17.35
#